data_AF-A0A1W9WN65-F1
#
_entry.id   AF-A0A1W9WN65-F1
#
_cell.length_a   1.000
_cell.length_b   1.000
_cell.length_c   1.000
_cell.angle_alpha   90.00
_cell.angle_beta   90.00
_cell.angle_gamma   90.00
#
_symmetry.space_group_name_H-M   'P 1'
#
loop_
_entity.id
_entity.type
_entity.pdbx_description
1 polymer ?
#
loop_
_entity_poly.entity_id
_entity_poly.type
_entity_poly.pdbx_seq_one_letter_code
_entity_poly.pdbx_strand_id
1 'polypeptide(L)'
;MSAEQVLKLTAAISALQQEIKRNRKEMEAIQKSQLTELGEQLLKQTETISALQQEIKHNRNAIHALQPVRTFQGYSKAVYSVAFSPDGRYALSGSSDKTLKLWDVSSGQAVRTWKGHTSYVQSVAFSPDGRYALSGSDDKTLILWDVSSGQAVRTWKGHTSSVKSVAFSPDGRYALSGSSDKTLKLWDASSGPLLLVK
;
A
#
# COMPACT_ATOMS: atom_id res chain seq x y z
N MET A 1 -0.11 -62.93 76.03
CA MET A 1 0.88 -62.53 75.00
C MET A 1 2.23 -62.37 75.69
N SER A 2 3.30 -62.96 75.17
CA SER A 2 4.63 -62.84 75.81
C SER A 2 5.23 -61.44 75.56
N ALA A 3 6.11 -60.97 76.45
CA ALA A 3 6.82 -59.71 76.27
C ALA A 3 7.58 -59.64 74.93
N GLU A 4 8.11 -60.79 74.47
CA GLU A 4 8.77 -60.92 73.17
C GLU A 4 7.81 -60.73 71.98
N GLN A 5 6.57 -61.22 72.09
CA GLN A 5 5.53 -61.01 71.07
C GLN A 5 5.11 -59.53 71.00
N VAL A 6 4.97 -58.85 72.14
CA VAL A 6 4.70 -57.40 72.19
C VAL A 6 5.82 -56.64 71.50
N LEU A 7 7.08 -56.94 71.82
CA LEU A 7 8.26 -56.27 71.25
C LEU A 7 8.33 -56.41 69.72
N LYS A 8 8.09 -57.63 69.19
CA LYS A 8 8.04 -57.89 67.74
C LYS A 8 6.90 -57.12 67.06
N LEU A 9 5.73 -57.06 67.70
CA LEU A 9 4.58 -56.32 67.18
C LEU A 9 4.85 -54.81 67.14
N THR A 10 5.43 -54.24 68.20
CA THR A 10 5.81 -52.82 68.25
C THR A 10 6.86 -52.47 67.20
N ALA A 11 7.86 -53.33 66.99
CA ALA A 11 8.87 -53.13 65.95
C ALA A 11 8.25 -53.16 64.54
N ALA A 12 7.32 -54.09 64.28
CA ALA A 12 6.60 -54.17 63.00
C ALA A 12 5.72 -52.93 62.74
N ILE A 13 5.03 -52.42 63.77
CA ILE A 13 4.24 -51.18 63.66
C ILE A 13 5.15 -49.98 63.35
N SER A 14 6.29 -49.84 64.03
CA SER A 14 7.26 -48.77 63.75
C SER A 14 7.81 -48.85 62.32
N ALA A 15 8.10 -50.05 61.81
CA ALA A 15 8.55 -50.24 60.44
C ALA A 15 7.48 -49.82 59.42
N LEU A 16 6.23 -50.25 59.61
CA LEU A 16 5.10 -49.84 58.77
C LEU A 16 4.86 -48.33 58.80
N GLN A 17 4.98 -47.69 59.96
CA GLN A 17 4.86 -46.23 60.08
C GLN A 17 5.96 -45.49 59.32
N GLN A 18 7.20 -46.00 59.35
CA GLN A 18 8.29 -45.44 58.56
C GLN A 18 8.05 -45.61 57.06
N GLU A 19 7.57 -46.76 56.63
CA GLU A 19 7.25 -47.03 55.23
C GLU A 19 6.11 -46.15 54.71
N ILE A 20 5.03 -45.98 55.48
CA ILE A 20 3.95 -45.03 55.15
C ILE A 20 4.50 -43.60 55.02
N LYS A 21 5.37 -43.17 55.94
CA LYS A 21 5.99 -41.84 55.90
C LYS A 21 6.90 -41.68 54.68
N ARG A 22 7.64 -42.72 54.32
CA ARG A 22 8.49 -42.75 53.12
C ARG A 22 7.64 -42.65 51.86
N ASN A 23 6.62 -43.52 51.72
CA ASN A 23 5.73 -43.55 50.57
C ASN A 23 5.00 -42.22 50.40
N ARG A 24 4.59 -41.57 51.50
CA ARG A 24 4.01 -40.23 51.45
C ARG A 24 4.98 -39.19 50.88
N LYS A 25 6.25 -39.18 51.31
CA LYS A 25 7.26 -38.27 50.76
C LYS A 25 7.55 -38.54 49.28
N GLU A 26 7.62 -39.81 48.89
CA GLU A 26 7.81 -40.20 47.48
C GLU A 26 6.64 -39.72 46.62
N MET A 27 5.40 -39.89 47.09
CA MET A 27 4.20 -39.37 46.43
C MET A 27 4.20 -37.83 46.31
N GLU A 28 4.56 -37.11 47.36
CA GLU A 28 4.67 -35.64 47.33
C GLU A 28 5.77 -35.19 46.34
N ALA A 29 6.89 -35.91 46.26
CA ALA A 29 7.96 -35.63 45.30
C ALA A 29 7.53 -35.87 43.85
N ILE A 30 6.82 -36.98 43.58
CA ILE A 30 6.28 -37.28 42.25
C ILE A 30 5.28 -36.21 41.82
N GLN A 31 4.35 -35.84 42.70
CA GLN A 31 3.35 -34.82 42.39
C GLN A 31 4.01 -33.46 42.10
N LYS A 32 5.03 -33.09 42.88
CA LYS A 32 5.81 -31.86 42.63
C LYS A 32 6.58 -31.91 41.31
N SER A 33 7.18 -33.04 40.97
CA SER A 33 7.90 -33.23 39.70
C SER A 33 6.94 -33.09 38.52
N GLN A 34 5.77 -33.75 38.57
CA GLN A 34 4.75 -33.67 37.54
C GLN A 34 4.21 -32.24 37.37
N LEU A 35 3.97 -31.52 38.47
CA LEU A 35 3.55 -30.12 38.43
C LEU A 35 4.61 -29.21 37.80
N THR A 36 5.89 -29.47 38.08
CA THR A 36 7.00 -28.72 37.48
C THR A 36 7.07 -28.96 35.97
N GLU A 37 7.04 -30.22 35.54
CA GLU A 37 7.09 -30.60 34.13
C GLU A 37 5.90 -30.03 33.35
N LEU A 38 4.70 -30.10 33.92
CA LEU A 38 3.50 -29.49 33.34
C LEU A 38 3.64 -27.96 33.22
N GLY A 39 4.22 -27.31 34.23
CA GLY A 39 4.47 -25.87 34.24
C GLY A 39 5.45 -25.43 33.15
N GLU A 40 6.55 -26.17 32.97
CA GLU A 40 7.53 -25.92 31.89
C GLU A 40 6.91 -26.12 30.50
N GLN A 41 6.10 -27.18 30.34
CA GLN A 41 5.39 -27.44 29.09
C GLN A 41 4.40 -26.32 28.76
N LEU A 42 3.64 -25.83 29.75
CA LEU A 42 2.70 -24.72 29.59
C LEU A 42 3.41 -23.40 29.26
N LEU A 43 4.56 -23.13 29.89
CA LEU A 43 5.37 -21.95 29.60
C LEU A 43 5.85 -21.97 28.14
N LYS A 44 6.41 -23.10 27.68
CA LYS A 44 6.84 -23.27 26.29
C LYS A 44 5.70 -23.11 25.29
N GLN A 45 4.51 -23.64 25.62
CA GLN A 45 3.31 -23.42 24.80
C GLN A 45 2.92 -21.94 24.76
N THR A 46 2.99 -21.23 25.89
CA THR A 46 2.63 -19.81 25.98
C THR A 46 3.58 -18.94 25.15
N GLU A 47 4.88 -19.23 25.19
CA GLU A 47 5.88 -18.56 24.34
C GLU A 47 5.61 -18.80 22.85
N THR A 48 5.31 -20.05 22.49
CA THR A 48 4.97 -20.44 21.10
C THR A 48 3.73 -19.70 20.60
N ILE A 49 2.67 -19.63 21.43
CA ILE A 49 1.44 -18.89 21.09
C ILE A 49 1.75 -17.39 20.90
N SER A 50 2.57 -16.81 21.77
CA SER A 50 2.93 -15.39 21.67
C SER A 50 3.70 -15.09 20.37
N ALA A 51 4.61 -15.97 19.96
CA ALA A 51 5.33 -15.84 18.69
C ALA A 51 4.38 -15.96 17.48
N LEU A 52 3.49 -16.95 17.48
CA LEU A 52 2.48 -17.13 16.43
C LEU A 52 1.54 -15.92 16.31
N GLN A 53 1.15 -15.30 17.44
CA GLN A 53 0.33 -14.09 17.43
C GLN A 53 1.06 -12.90 16.77
N GLN A 54 2.35 -12.73 17.02
CA GLN A 54 3.15 -11.70 16.36
C GLN A 54 3.25 -11.94 14.85
N GLU A 55 3.48 -13.18 14.44
CA GLU A 55 3.53 -13.56 13.02
C GLU A 55 2.19 -13.32 12.31
N ILE A 56 1.07 -13.73 12.94
CA ILE A 56 -0.28 -13.46 12.42
C ILE A 56 -0.51 -11.96 12.24
N LYS A 57 -0.10 -11.13 13.22
CA LYS A 57 -0.21 -9.67 13.13
C LYS A 57 0.61 -9.11 11.96
N HIS A 58 1.85 -9.59 11.78
CA HIS A 58 2.70 -9.18 10.67
C HIS A 58 2.07 -9.56 9.32
N ASN A 59 1.62 -10.80 9.17
CA ASN A 59 0.99 -11.30 7.95
C ASN A 59 -0.30 -10.55 7.62
N ARG A 60 -1.10 -10.18 8.63
CA ARG A 60 -2.30 -9.36 8.45
C ARG A 60 -1.97 -7.99 7.85
N ASN A 61 -0.92 -7.33 8.35
CA ASN A 61 -0.49 -6.03 7.83
C ASN A 61 0.02 -6.15 6.39
N ALA A 62 0.77 -7.21 6.09
CA ALA A 62 1.22 -7.50 4.73
C ALA A 62 0.03 -7.69 3.78
N ILE A 63 -1.02 -8.44 4.18
CA ILE A 63 -2.24 -8.62 3.38
C ILE A 63 -2.97 -7.30 3.13
N HIS A 64 -3.06 -6.42 4.14
CA HIS A 64 -3.67 -5.09 3.95
C HIS A 64 -2.90 -4.24 2.93
N ALA A 65 -1.57 -4.35 2.87
CA ALA A 65 -0.75 -3.65 1.89
C ALA A 65 -0.92 -4.15 0.45
N LEU A 66 -1.45 -5.36 0.25
CA LEU A 66 -1.73 -5.92 -1.07
C LEU A 66 -3.07 -5.46 -1.67
N GLN A 67 -3.93 -4.82 -0.86
CA GLN A 67 -5.22 -4.32 -1.32
C GLN A 67 -5.11 -2.86 -1.77
N PRO A 68 -5.88 -2.43 -2.80
CA PRO A 68 -5.94 -1.02 -3.15
C PRO A 68 -6.50 -0.24 -1.96
N VAL A 69 -5.75 0.77 -1.52
CA VAL A 69 -6.21 1.71 -0.48
C VAL A 69 -7.49 2.42 -0.93
N ARG A 70 -7.61 2.67 -2.24
CA ARG A 70 -8.77 3.34 -2.83
C ARG A 70 -8.91 3.01 -4.32
N THR A 71 -10.16 3.01 -4.81
CA THR A 71 -10.51 2.93 -6.23
C THR A 71 -11.17 4.22 -6.68
N PHE A 72 -10.68 4.81 -7.77
CA PHE A 72 -11.15 6.09 -8.31
C PHE A 72 -12.07 5.79 -9.49
N GLN A 73 -13.36 6.15 -9.39
CA GLN A 73 -14.37 5.84 -10.39
C GLN A 73 -14.87 7.13 -11.06
N GLY A 74 -15.15 7.09 -12.36
CA GLY A 74 -15.76 8.23 -13.06
C GLY A 74 -15.42 8.39 -14.55
N TYR A 75 -14.55 7.55 -15.11
CA TYR A 75 -14.37 7.46 -16.56
C TYR A 75 -15.35 6.46 -17.17
N SER A 76 -15.79 6.72 -18.41
CA SER A 76 -16.63 5.78 -19.15
C SER A 76 -15.84 4.80 -20.02
N LYS A 77 -14.51 4.96 -20.12
CA LYS A 77 -13.62 4.11 -20.92
C LYS A 77 -12.24 3.97 -20.25
N ALA A 78 -11.36 3.16 -20.84
CA ALA A 78 -10.03 2.84 -20.33
C ALA A 78 -9.19 4.10 -20.04
N VAL A 79 -8.47 4.07 -18.92
CA VAL A 79 -7.47 5.07 -18.52
C VAL A 79 -6.11 4.60 -19.04
N TYR A 80 -5.38 5.48 -19.74
CA TYR A 80 -4.09 5.14 -20.34
C TYR A 80 -2.89 5.73 -19.61
N SER A 81 -3.08 6.81 -18.86
CA SER A 81 -1.97 7.51 -18.22
C SER A 81 -2.43 8.16 -16.92
N VAL A 82 -1.51 8.21 -15.95
CA VAL A 82 -1.69 8.84 -14.64
C VAL A 82 -0.40 9.57 -14.23
N ALA A 83 -0.53 10.65 -13.46
CA ALA A 83 0.58 11.38 -12.86
C ALA A 83 0.17 11.97 -11.50
N PHE A 84 1.08 11.98 -10.52
CA PHE A 84 0.88 12.75 -9.29
C PHE A 84 1.26 14.22 -9.50
N SER A 85 0.57 15.12 -8.81
CA SER A 85 1.06 16.48 -8.63
C SER A 85 2.33 16.47 -7.77
N PRO A 86 3.22 17.47 -7.90
CA PRO A 86 4.47 17.51 -7.13
C PRO A 86 4.28 17.50 -5.62
N ASP A 87 3.17 18.05 -5.12
CA ASP A 87 2.80 18.04 -3.70
C ASP A 87 2.09 16.75 -3.25
N GLY A 88 1.84 15.81 -4.18
CA GLY A 88 1.15 14.55 -3.93
C GLY A 88 -0.34 14.69 -3.60
N ARG A 89 -0.89 15.91 -3.56
CA ARG A 89 -2.29 16.16 -3.18
C ARG A 89 -3.26 15.69 -4.25
N TYR A 90 -2.87 15.83 -5.51
CA TYR A 90 -3.69 15.50 -6.65
C TYR A 90 -3.08 14.40 -7.51
N ALA A 91 -3.97 13.67 -8.18
CA ALA A 91 -3.60 12.83 -9.32
C ALA A 91 -4.26 13.37 -10.58
N LEU A 92 -3.57 13.29 -11.70
CA LEU A 92 -4.06 13.56 -13.03
C LEU A 92 -4.15 12.26 -13.80
N SER A 93 -5.17 12.12 -14.64
CA SER A 93 -5.32 10.97 -15.51
C SER A 93 -5.84 11.34 -16.88
N GLY A 94 -5.56 10.51 -17.89
CA GLY A 94 -6.06 10.63 -19.26
C GLY A 94 -6.72 9.33 -19.75
N SER A 95 -7.82 9.46 -20.50
CA SER A 95 -8.66 8.32 -20.93
C SER A 95 -8.95 8.29 -22.43
N SER A 96 -9.33 7.09 -22.91
CA SER A 96 -9.96 6.87 -24.22
C SER A 96 -11.35 7.51 -24.35
N ASP A 97 -11.95 8.01 -23.28
CA ASP A 97 -13.17 8.83 -23.38
C ASP A 97 -12.89 10.29 -23.80
N LYS A 98 -11.62 10.60 -24.14
CA LYS A 98 -11.13 11.89 -24.64
C LYS A 98 -11.04 12.97 -23.58
N THR A 99 -11.20 12.60 -22.30
CA THR A 99 -11.12 13.54 -21.18
C THR A 99 -9.91 13.28 -20.30
N LEU A 100 -9.53 14.33 -19.57
CA LEU A 100 -8.64 14.24 -18.42
C LEU A 100 -9.42 14.49 -17.15
N LYS A 101 -8.95 13.95 -16.01
CA LYS A 101 -9.53 14.22 -14.71
C LYS A 101 -8.43 14.53 -13.70
N LEU A 102 -8.69 15.54 -12.88
CA LEU A 102 -7.93 15.87 -11.70
C LEU A 102 -8.66 15.28 -10.49
N TRP A 103 -7.96 14.52 -9.67
CA TRP A 103 -8.50 13.83 -8.52
C TRP A 103 -7.85 14.32 -7.26
N ASP A 104 -8.62 14.48 -6.19
CA ASP A 104 -8.06 14.63 -4.85
C ASP A 104 -7.67 13.23 -4.35
N VAL A 105 -6.40 13.03 -4.01
CA VAL A 105 -5.85 11.70 -3.67
C VAL A 105 -6.46 11.18 -2.37
N SER A 106 -6.70 12.08 -1.40
CA SER A 106 -7.18 11.72 -0.07
C SER A 106 -8.61 11.16 -0.10
N SER A 107 -9.49 11.82 -0.84
CA SER A 107 -10.92 11.50 -0.95
C SER A 107 -11.22 10.54 -2.12
N GLY A 108 -10.38 10.53 -3.15
CA GLY A 108 -10.61 9.85 -4.43
C GLY A 108 -11.69 10.48 -5.30
N GLN A 109 -12.12 11.71 -4.99
CA GLN A 109 -13.13 12.41 -5.74
C GLN A 109 -12.52 13.14 -6.94
N ALA A 110 -13.24 13.15 -8.06
CA ALA A 110 -12.87 13.96 -9.22
C ALA A 110 -13.12 15.44 -8.89
N VAL A 111 -12.05 16.23 -8.82
CA VAL A 111 -12.10 17.67 -8.60
C VAL A 111 -12.46 18.39 -9.90
N ARG A 112 -11.93 17.92 -11.04
CA ARG A 112 -12.22 18.47 -12.37
C ARG A 112 -12.24 17.39 -13.44
N THR A 113 -12.96 17.67 -14.53
CA THR A 113 -12.89 16.92 -15.79
C THR A 113 -12.57 17.91 -16.90
N TRP A 114 -11.45 17.73 -17.58
CA TRP A 114 -11.02 18.59 -18.70
C TRP A 114 -11.41 17.96 -20.03
N LYS A 115 -12.07 18.76 -20.86
CA LYS A 115 -12.50 18.42 -22.22
C LYS A 115 -11.78 19.33 -23.19
N GLY A 116 -11.26 18.77 -24.29
CA GLY A 116 -10.62 19.54 -25.35
C GLY A 116 -9.94 18.68 -26.40
N HIS A 117 -9.43 17.50 -26.01
CA HIS A 117 -8.98 16.52 -26.98
C HIS A 117 -10.15 15.92 -27.77
N THR A 118 -9.92 15.67 -29.05
CA THR A 118 -10.92 15.09 -29.96
C THR A 118 -10.76 13.58 -30.14
N SER A 119 -9.67 13.02 -29.61
CA SER A 119 -9.36 11.59 -29.57
C SER A 119 -8.76 11.19 -28.21
N TYR A 120 -8.27 9.96 -28.08
CA TYR A 120 -7.83 9.38 -26.82
C TYR A 120 -6.68 10.17 -26.21
N VAL A 121 -6.74 10.41 -24.91
CA VAL A 121 -5.61 10.99 -24.17
C VAL A 121 -4.68 9.84 -23.80
N GLN A 122 -3.48 9.86 -24.39
CA GLN A 122 -2.51 8.77 -24.28
C GLN A 122 -1.48 9.00 -23.17
N SER A 123 -1.18 10.26 -22.86
CA SER A 123 -0.15 10.60 -21.89
C SER A 123 -0.49 11.90 -21.18
N VAL A 124 -0.18 11.96 -19.88
CA VAL A 124 -0.36 13.15 -19.03
C VAL A 124 0.87 13.39 -18.16
N ALA A 125 1.15 14.65 -17.83
CA ALA A 125 2.21 15.04 -16.91
C ALA A 125 1.84 16.33 -16.15
N PHE A 126 2.40 16.51 -14.95
CA PHE A 126 2.38 17.80 -14.25
C PHE A 126 3.66 18.58 -14.51
N SER A 127 3.55 19.91 -14.53
CA SER A 127 4.72 20.77 -14.42
C SER A 127 5.36 20.61 -13.02
N PRO A 128 6.68 20.85 -12.89
CA PRO A 128 7.38 20.71 -11.60
C PRO A 128 6.84 21.64 -10.49
N ASP A 129 6.25 22.78 -10.85
CA ASP A 129 5.60 23.70 -9.92
C ASP A 129 4.11 23.38 -9.64
N GLY A 130 3.58 22.34 -10.29
CA GLY A 130 2.20 21.87 -10.14
C GLY A 130 1.12 22.80 -10.73
N ARG A 131 1.52 23.93 -11.34
CA ARG A 131 0.57 24.91 -11.88
C ARG A 131 -0.09 24.45 -13.18
N TYR A 132 0.65 23.70 -13.97
CA TYR A 132 0.20 23.24 -15.28
C TYR A 132 0.15 21.72 -15.35
N ALA A 133 -0.74 21.27 -16.21
CA ALA A 133 -0.76 19.90 -16.69
C ALA A 133 -0.51 19.89 -18.20
N LEU A 134 0.09 18.82 -18.69
CA LEU A 134 0.34 18.58 -20.10
C LEU A 134 -0.33 17.28 -20.51
N SER A 135 -0.94 17.27 -21.69
CA SER A 135 -1.55 16.08 -22.26
C SER A 135 -1.14 15.87 -23.70
N GLY A 136 -0.96 14.61 -24.10
CA GLY A 136 -0.76 14.19 -25.48
C GLY A 136 -1.85 13.21 -25.92
N SER A 137 -2.28 13.32 -27.18
CA SER A 137 -3.43 12.57 -27.69
C SER A 137 -3.22 11.95 -29.08
N ASP A 138 -4.03 10.94 -29.37
CA ASP A 138 -4.24 10.39 -30.71
C ASP A 138 -4.79 11.42 -31.71
N ASP A 139 -5.27 12.59 -31.27
CA ASP A 139 -5.64 13.70 -32.15
C ASP A 139 -4.43 14.49 -32.69
N LYS A 140 -3.22 14.00 -32.42
CA LYS A 140 -1.92 14.52 -32.89
C LYS A 140 -1.53 15.86 -32.23
N THR A 141 -2.23 16.25 -31.18
CA THR A 141 -1.97 17.50 -30.46
C THR A 141 -1.44 17.26 -29.05
N LEU A 142 -0.81 18.30 -28.52
CA LEU A 142 -0.56 18.45 -27.09
C LEU A 142 -1.35 19.63 -26.56
N ILE A 143 -1.83 19.54 -25.31
CA ILE A 143 -2.50 20.66 -24.65
C ILE A 143 -1.84 20.93 -23.29
N LEU A 144 -1.51 22.19 -23.05
CA LEU A 144 -1.14 22.74 -21.74
C LEU A 144 -2.41 23.23 -21.05
N TRP A 145 -2.63 22.79 -19.82
CA TRP A 145 -3.80 23.13 -19.01
C TRP A 145 -3.35 23.87 -17.78
N ASP A 146 -4.06 24.94 -17.41
CA ASP A 146 -3.93 25.53 -16.09
C ASP A 146 -4.72 24.66 -15.10
N VAL A 147 -4.04 24.11 -14.08
CA VAL A 147 -4.63 23.15 -13.15
C VAL A 147 -5.74 23.81 -12.31
N SER A 148 -5.54 25.08 -11.95
CA SER A 148 -6.41 25.81 -11.04
C SER A 148 -7.78 26.10 -11.67
N SER A 149 -7.79 26.57 -12.91
CA SER A 149 -8.99 26.93 -13.68
C SER A 149 -9.54 25.77 -14.50
N GLY A 150 -8.68 24.81 -14.86
CA GLY A 150 -8.99 23.72 -15.77
C GLY A 150 -9.10 24.14 -17.24
N GLN A 151 -8.62 25.33 -17.59
CA GLN A 151 -8.67 25.84 -18.95
C GLN A 151 -7.45 25.40 -19.76
N ALA A 152 -7.66 25.17 -21.05
CA ALA A 152 -6.55 24.98 -22.00
C ALA A 152 -5.84 26.32 -22.21
N VAL A 153 -4.57 26.39 -21.82
CA VAL A 153 -3.71 27.57 -21.98
C VAL A 153 -3.10 27.61 -23.37
N ARG A 154 -2.76 26.42 -23.92
CA ARG A 154 -2.11 26.30 -25.22
C ARG A 154 -2.37 24.95 -25.84
N THR A 155 -2.50 24.91 -27.16
CA THR A 155 -2.54 23.67 -27.95
C THR A 155 -1.41 23.70 -28.96
N TRP A 156 -0.52 22.71 -28.90
CA TRP A 156 0.53 22.54 -29.90
C TRP A 156 0.08 21.56 -30.99
N LYS A 157 0.24 22.01 -32.23
CA LYS A 157 0.08 21.20 -33.45
C LYS A 157 1.45 21.07 -34.11
N GLY A 158 1.72 19.91 -34.70
CA GLY A 158 2.96 19.70 -35.46
C GLY A 158 3.39 18.24 -35.59
N HIS A 159 2.87 17.36 -34.73
CA HIS A 159 2.95 15.93 -34.97
C HIS A 159 1.98 15.51 -36.08
N THR A 160 2.38 14.52 -36.88
CA THR A 160 1.57 14.00 -38.00
C THR A 160 0.84 12.71 -37.65
N SER A 161 1.12 12.15 -36.47
CA SER A 161 0.48 10.97 -35.89
C SER A 161 0.29 11.13 -34.38
N SER A 162 -0.24 10.09 -33.72
CA SER A 162 -0.57 10.08 -32.29
C SER A 162 0.58 10.50 -31.39
N VAL A 163 0.34 11.42 -30.46
CA VAL A 163 1.26 11.74 -29.38
C VAL A 163 1.11 10.69 -28.28
N LYS A 164 2.14 9.89 -28.04
CA LYS A 164 2.11 8.74 -27.12
C LYS A 164 2.78 9.01 -25.77
N SER A 165 3.64 10.02 -25.69
CA SER A 165 4.33 10.37 -24.45
C SER A 165 4.54 11.87 -24.36
N VAL A 166 4.40 12.42 -23.17
CA VAL A 166 4.66 13.82 -22.84
C VAL A 166 5.46 13.93 -21.55
N ALA A 167 6.32 14.94 -21.44
CA ALA A 167 7.06 15.25 -20.22
C ALA A 167 7.35 16.74 -20.13
N PHE A 168 7.54 17.25 -18.91
CA PHE A 168 8.13 18.56 -18.67
C PHE A 168 9.63 18.43 -18.42
N SER A 169 10.40 19.46 -18.80
CA SER A 169 11.74 19.65 -18.27
C SER A 169 11.70 19.93 -16.76
N PRO A 170 12.77 19.63 -16.00
CA PRO A 170 12.79 19.85 -14.55
C PRO A 170 12.61 21.31 -14.12
N ASP A 171 12.95 22.27 -14.99
CA ASP A 171 12.73 23.70 -14.78
C ASP A 171 11.34 24.18 -15.22
N GLY A 172 10.51 23.29 -15.78
CA GLY A 172 9.17 23.59 -16.28
C GLY A 172 9.13 24.42 -17.57
N ARG A 173 10.28 24.83 -18.11
CA ARG A 173 10.36 25.73 -19.28
C ARG A 173 9.92 25.05 -20.57
N TYR A 174 10.16 23.75 -20.69
CA TYR A 174 9.91 23.01 -21.91
C TYR A 174 8.95 21.85 -21.69
N ALA A 175 8.12 21.61 -22.69
CA ALA A 175 7.43 20.34 -22.87
C ALA A 175 8.17 19.52 -23.93
N LEU A 176 8.25 18.21 -23.73
CA LEU A 176 8.77 17.24 -24.70
C LEU A 176 7.66 16.27 -25.06
N SER A 177 7.59 15.90 -26.34
CA SER A 177 6.60 14.96 -26.84
C SER A 177 7.21 13.90 -27.74
N GLY A 178 6.72 12.67 -27.62
CA GLY A 178 7.04 11.56 -28.51
C GLY A 178 5.80 11.04 -29.22
N SER A 179 5.94 10.74 -30.51
CA SER A 179 4.81 10.42 -31.39
C SER A 179 5.05 9.19 -32.25
N SER A 180 3.96 8.56 -32.64
CA SER A 180 3.95 7.49 -33.66
C SER A 180 4.39 7.95 -35.04
N ASP A 181 4.62 9.25 -35.26
CA ASP A 181 5.28 9.78 -36.47
C ASP A 181 6.81 9.62 -36.48
N LYS A 182 7.35 8.89 -35.49
CA LYS A 182 8.78 8.58 -35.33
C LYS A 182 9.63 9.80 -34.98
N THR A 183 9.03 10.85 -34.43
CA THR A 183 9.75 12.05 -34.00
C THR A 183 9.53 12.38 -32.52
N LEU A 184 10.53 13.06 -31.95
CA LEU A 184 10.40 13.83 -30.72
C LEU A 184 10.29 15.33 -31.06
N LYS A 185 9.52 16.09 -30.29
CA LYS A 185 9.44 17.55 -30.43
C LYS A 185 9.55 18.22 -29.07
N LEU A 186 10.37 19.27 -29.02
CA LEU A 186 10.51 20.16 -27.87
C LEU A 186 9.65 21.41 -28.09
N TRP A 187 8.93 21.83 -27.06
CA TRP A 187 8.01 22.95 -27.11
C TRP A 187 8.31 23.92 -25.97
N ASP A 188 8.28 25.21 -26.26
CA ASP A 188 8.38 26.25 -25.23
C ASP A 188 7.06 26.34 -24.44
N ALA A 189 7.11 25.99 -23.16
CA ALA A 189 6.01 26.08 -22.20
C ALA A 189 6.07 27.34 -21.34
N SER A 190 7.15 28.13 -21.42
CA SER A 190 7.38 29.35 -20.65
C SER A 190 6.67 30.58 -21.21
N SER A 191 6.39 30.60 -22.51
CA SER A 191 5.56 31.65 -23.09
C SER A 191 4.10 31.46 -22.65
N GLY A 192 3.58 32.43 -21.89
CA GLY A 192 2.18 32.48 -21.42
C GLY A 192 1.14 32.35 -22.54
N PRO A 193 -0.17 32.44 -22.25
CA PRO A 193 -1.20 32.23 -23.26
C PRO A 193 -0.95 33.16 -24.47
N LEU A 194 -0.73 32.57 -25.64
CA LEU A 194 -0.90 33.30 -26.89
C LEU A 194 -2.41 33.58 -26.98
N LEU A 195 -2.81 34.78 -26.55
CA LEU A 195 -4.12 35.32 -26.90
C LEU A 195 -4.21 35.23 -28.42
N LEU A 196 -5.09 34.34 -28.89
CA LEU A 196 -5.49 34.30 -30.29
C LEU A 196 -6.15 35.66 -30.55
N VAL A 197 -5.43 36.58 -31.19
CA VAL A 197 -6.06 37.72 -31.85
C VAL A 197 -6.90 37.10 -32.97
N LYS A 198 -8.23 37.28 -32.86
CA LYS A 198 -9.20 36.83 -33.87
C LYS A 198 -8.98 37.57 -35.18
#